data_AF-A0A1Q3ELW3-F1
#
_entry.id   AF-A0A1Q3ELW3-F1
#
_cell.length_a   1.000
_cell.length_b   1.000
_cell.length_c   1.000
_cell.angle_alpha   90.00
_cell.angle_beta   90.00
_cell.angle_gamma   90.00
#
_symmetry.space_group_name_H-M   'P 1'
#
loop_
_entity.id
_entity.type
_entity.pdbx_description
1 polymer ?
#
loop_
_entity_poly.entity_id
_entity_poly.type
_entity_poly.pdbx_seq_one_letter_code
_entity_poly.pdbx_strand_id
1 'polypeptide(L)'
;MSILQTEKVVVNTPPVDGLPSLKMVVNRYTRTPLAKIDPSCNNISIILFHGLGQTKEQWEPVLANLWDEAEGNADFARCYHISEAWTPEWPSHGESATLNKPVLLENNIQGISVTVWASGISAFFMQGYLKNKQVIAVGFSIGTLAIPLQS
;
A
#
# COMPACT_ATOMS: atom_id res chain seq x y z
N MET A 1 -23.81 -2.21 -7.15
CA MET A 1 -22.74 -1.28 -6.76
C MET A 1 -21.64 -2.12 -6.13
N SER A 2 -20.43 -2.05 -6.67
CA SER A 2 -19.26 -2.69 -6.06
C SER A 2 -18.88 -1.91 -4.80
N ILE A 3 -18.41 -2.63 -3.78
CA ILE A 3 -17.97 -2.04 -2.52
C ILE A 3 -16.51 -2.42 -2.32
N LEU A 4 -15.67 -1.42 -2.00
CA LEU A 4 -14.31 -1.64 -1.55
C LEU A 4 -14.34 -2.17 -0.12
N GLN A 5 -13.94 -3.43 0.07
CA GLN A 5 -13.65 -3.97 1.38
C GLN A 5 -12.24 -3.56 1.79
N THR A 6 -12.08 -3.12 3.02
CA THR A 6 -10.79 -2.64 3.55
C THR A 6 -10.39 -3.47 4.75
N GLU A 7 -9.22 -4.09 4.67
CA GLU A 7 -8.52 -4.74 5.79
C GLU A 7 -7.31 -3.88 6.16
N LYS A 8 -6.99 -3.77 7.46
CA LYS A 8 -5.85 -2.98 7.94
C LYS A 8 -4.78 -3.90 8.50
N VAL A 9 -3.54 -3.64 8.11
CA VAL A 9 -2.35 -4.31 8.63
C VAL A 9 -1.43 -3.27 9.24
N VAL A 10 -0.85 -3.57 10.41
CA VAL A 10 0.14 -2.71 11.04
C VAL A 10 1.51 -3.39 10.95
N VAL A 11 2.44 -2.71 10.28
CA VAL A 11 3.82 -3.16 10.07
C VAL A 11 4.74 -2.36 10.97
N ASN A 12 5.68 -3.03 11.64
CA ASN A 12 6.76 -2.34 12.33
C ASN A 12 7.87 -2.01 11.32
N THR A 13 8.23 -0.73 11.19
CA THR A 13 9.40 -0.35 10.42
C THR A 13 10.65 -0.84 11.16
N PRO A 14 11.68 -1.33 10.45
CA PRO A 14 12.98 -1.54 11.06
C PRO A 14 13.53 -0.23 11.65
N PRO A 15 14.30 -0.27 12.75
CA PRO A 15 15.07 0.89 13.18
C PRO A 15 16.07 1.29 12.09
N VAL A 16 16.01 2.53 11.62
CA VAL A 16 16.88 3.05 10.56
C VAL A 16 17.08 4.55 10.78
N ASP A 17 18.20 5.10 10.30
CA ASP A 17 18.56 6.52 10.46
C ASP A 17 18.57 7.04 11.91
N GLY A 18 18.89 6.15 12.86
CA GLY A 18 18.87 6.47 14.29
C GLY A 18 17.46 6.59 14.90
N LEU A 19 16.40 6.34 14.12
CA LEU A 19 15.03 6.31 14.63
C LEU A 19 14.67 4.93 15.21
N PRO A 20 13.84 4.88 16.26
CA PRO A 20 13.28 3.63 16.76
C PRO A 20 12.33 3.01 15.72
N SER A 21 11.90 1.77 15.99
CA SER A 21 10.85 1.15 15.19
C SER A 21 9.55 1.96 15.27
N LEU A 22 8.99 2.32 14.12
CA LEU A 22 7.73 3.03 13.99
C LEU A 22 6.65 2.09 13.44
N LYS A 23 5.39 2.48 13.59
CA LYS A 23 4.23 1.77 13.05
C LYS A 23 3.87 2.34 11.67
N MET A 24 3.68 1.46 10.70
CA MET A 24 3.16 1.78 9.38
C MET A 24 1.84 1.03 9.20
N VAL A 25 0.73 1.77 9.14
CA VAL A 25 -0.58 1.21 8.80
C VAL A 25 -0.66 1.06 7.28
N VAL A 26 -1.12 -0.09 6.84
CA VAL A 26 -1.32 -0.43 5.43
C VAL A 26 -2.77 -0.84 5.24
N ASN A 27 -3.50 -0.18 4.35
CA ASN A 27 -4.83 -0.66 3.95
C ASN A 27 -4.66 -1.65 2.79
N ARG A 28 -5.36 -2.78 2.89
CA ARG A 28 -5.61 -3.73 1.83
C ARG A 28 -7.04 -3.56 1.34
N TYR A 29 -7.19 -3.32 0.05
CA TYR A 29 -8.48 -3.23 -0.60
C TYR A 29 -8.75 -4.46 -1.45
N THR A 30 -9.96 -4.98 -1.33
CA THR A 30 -10.52 -6.00 -2.23
C THR A 30 -11.90 -5.54 -2.69
N ARG A 31 -12.37 -6.08 -3.81
CA ARG A 31 -13.65 -5.71 -4.39
C ARG A 31 -14.71 -6.77 -4.13
N THR A 32 -15.89 -6.34 -3.71
CA THR A 32 -17.06 -7.22 -3.50
C THR A 32 -18.24 -6.77 -4.36
N PRO A 33 -18.95 -7.70 -5.04
CA PRO A 33 -18.66 -9.13 -5.12
C PRO A 33 -17.34 -9.38 -5.88
N LEU A 34 -16.65 -10.47 -5.53
CA LEU A 34 -15.51 -10.91 -6.33
C LEU A 34 -16.01 -11.23 -7.74
N ALA A 35 -15.29 -10.73 -8.75
CA ALA A 35 -15.55 -11.09 -10.13
C ALA A 35 -15.48 -12.62 -10.30
N LYS A 36 -16.22 -13.17 -11.27
CA LYS A 36 -15.98 -14.55 -11.70
C LYS A 36 -14.64 -14.57 -12.43
N ILE A 37 -13.61 -15.06 -11.76
CA ILE A 37 -12.24 -15.09 -12.28
C ILE A 37 -12.04 -16.40 -13.03
N ASP A 38 -11.53 -16.31 -14.26
CA ASP A 38 -11.01 -17.49 -14.95
C ASP A 38 -9.76 -17.99 -14.17
N PRO A 39 -9.69 -19.28 -13.77
CA PRO A 39 -8.53 -19.82 -13.06
C PRO A 39 -7.19 -19.64 -13.78
N SER A 40 -7.21 -19.40 -15.10
CA SER A 40 -6.02 -19.11 -15.90
C SER A 40 -5.58 -17.64 -15.86
N CYS A 41 -6.38 -16.73 -15.30
CA CYS A 41 -6.01 -15.32 -15.16
C CYS A 41 -4.85 -15.13 -14.19
N ASN A 42 -3.95 -14.22 -14.56
CA ASN A 42 -2.90 -13.76 -13.66
C ASN A 42 -3.49 -12.81 -12.63
N ASN A 43 -3.39 -13.18 -11.35
CA ASN A 43 -3.75 -12.31 -10.24
C ASN A 43 -2.67 -11.24 -10.04
N ILE A 44 -3.10 -9.98 -10.06
CA ILE A 44 -2.30 -8.80 -9.84
C ILE A 44 -2.59 -8.28 -8.43
N SER A 45 -1.53 -7.96 -7.69
CA SER A 45 -1.59 -7.03 -6.56
C SER A 45 -1.09 -5.68 -7.02
N ILE A 46 -1.80 -4.62 -6.67
CA ILE A 46 -1.32 -3.24 -6.88
C ILE A 46 -0.86 -2.69 -5.53
N ILE A 47 0.25 -1.96 -5.50
CA ILE A 47 0.65 -1.21 -4.31
C ILE A 47 0.81 0.26 -4.67
N LEU A 48 0.13 1.14 -3.94
CA LEU A 48 0.06 2.58 -4.24
C LEU A 48 0.65 3.41 -3.11
N PHE A 49 1.64 4.25 -3.45
CA PHE A 49 2.38 5.08 -2.50
C PHE A 49 1.97 6.54 -2.66
N HIS A 50 1.48 7.14 -1.56
CA HIS A 50 1.03 8.53 -1.54
C HIS A 50 2.18 9.55 -1.47
N GLY A 51 1.89 10.82 -1.76
CA GLY A 51 2.83 11.94 -1.66
C GLY A 51 2.93 12.53 -0.26
N LEU A 52 3.80 13.54 -0.11
CA LEU A 52 3.92 14.29 1.13
C LEU A 52 2.63 15.06 1.43
N GLY A 53 2.20 15.12 2.69
CA GLY A 53 0.95 15.78 3.11
C GLY A 53 -0.35 15.07 2.69
N GLN A 54 -0.26 13.88 2.07
CA GLN A 54 -1.40 13.06 1.67
C GLN A 54 -1.53 11.82 2.57
N THR A 55 -2.69 11.15 2.52
CA THR A 55 -2.94 9.88 3.22
C THR A 55 -3.27 8.76 2.23
N LYS A 56 -3.25 7.51 2.73
CA LYS A 56 -3.49 6.30 1.92
C LYS A 56 -4.89 6.23 1.30
N GLU A 57 -5.89 6.85 1.91
CA GLU A 57 -7.30 6.86 1.48
C GLU A 57 -7.52 7.68 0.20
N GLN A 58 -6.57 8.53 -0.20
CA GLN A 58 -6.68 9.28 -1.46
C GLN A 58 -6.83 8.39 -2.70
N TRP A 59 -6.39 7.13 -2.58
CA TRP A 59 -6.44 6.15 -3.66
C TRP A 59 -7.79 5.47 -3.79
N GLU A 60 -8.71 5.59 -2.84
CA GLU A 60 -10.01 4.89 -2.88
C GLU A 60 -10.83 5.22 -4.15
N PRO A 61 -10.98 6.49 -4.59
CA PRO A 61 -11.69 6.78 -5.83
C PRO A 61 -10.97 6.26 -7.08
N VAL A 62 -9.63 6.30 -7.07
CA VAL A 62 -8.79 5.79 -8.17
C VAL A 62 -8.96 4.28 -8.30
N LEU A 63 -8.97 3.58 -7.16
CA LEU A 63 -9.15 2.14 -7.10
C LEU A 63 -10.55 1.72 -7.58
N ALA A 64 -11.60 2.41 -7.13
CA ALA A 64 -12.97 2.13 -7.58
C ALA A 64 -13.08 2.16 -9.11
N ASN A 65 -12.59 3.25 -9.72
CA ASN A 65 -12.57 3.41 -11.18
C ASN A 65 -11.66 2.39 -11.86
N LEU A 66 -10.47 2.12 -11.31
CA LEU A 66 -9.53 1.18 -11.90
C LEU A 66 -10.10 -0.24 -11.98
N TRP A 67 -10.81 -0.67 -10.94
CA TRP A 67 -11.51 -1.95 -10.97
C TRP A 67 -12.65 -1.97 -11.97
N ASP A 68 -13.44 -0.90 -12.08
CA ASP A 68 -14.52 -0.80 -13.07
C ASP A 68 -13.97 -0.92 -14.50
N GLU A 69 -12.88 -0.20 -14.81
CA GLU A 69 -12.22 -0.24 -16.11
C GLU A 69 -11.60 -1.63 -16.40
N ALA A 70 -10.94 -2.23 -15.40
CA ALA A 70 -10.33 -3.55 -15.54
C ALA A 70 -11.37 -4.66 -15.76
N GLU A 71 -12.50 -4.62 -15.06
CA GLU A 71 -13.59 -5.59 -15.20
C GLU A 71 -14.42 -5.35 -16.47
N GLY A 72 -14.59 -4.10 -16.89
CA GLY A 72 -15.30 -3.73 -18.12
C GLY A 72 -14.51 -4.03 -19.40
N ASN A 73 -13.18 -4.14 -19.32
CA ASN A 73 -12.33 -4.46 -20.45
C ASN A 73 -12.19 -5.98 -20.63
N ALA A 74 -12.95 -6.54 -21.58
CA ALA A 74 -12.99 -7.98 -21.84
C ALA A 74 -11.62 -8.59 -22.22
N ASP A 75 -10.77 -7.86 -22.94
CA ASP A 75 -9.44 -8.35 -23.32
C ASP A 75 -8.51 -8.43 -22.10
N PHE A 76 -8.58 -7.44 -21.20
CA PHE A 76 -7.83 -7.45 -19.95
C PHE A 76 -8.34 -8.55 -19.01
N ALA A 77 -9.66 -8.60 -18.77
CA ALA A 77 -10.30 -9.53 -17.85
C ALA A 77 -10.14 -11.01 -18.26
N ARG A 78 -9.84 -11.29 -19.53
CA ARG A 78 -9.51 -12.64 -20.02
C ARG A 78 -8.14 -13.15 -19.53
N CYS A 79 -7.20 -12.26 -19.24
CA CYS A 79 -5.82 -12.65 -18.93
C CYS A 79 -5.35 -12.19 -17.55
N TYR A 80 -5.99 -11.16 -16.99
CA TYR A 80 -5.55 -10.50 -15.78
C TYR A 80 -6.73 -10.20 -14.86
N HIS A 81 -6.45 -10.24 -13.55
CA HIS A 81 -7.40 -9.86 -12.52
C HIS A 81 -6.71 -9.05 -11.43
N ILE A 82 -7.22 -7.84 -11.15
CA ILE A 82 -6.79 -7.07 -9.98
C ILE A 82 -7.44 -7.69 -8.75
N SER A 83 -6.69 -8.50 -8.03
CA SER A 83 -7.21 -9.26 -6.88
C SER A 83 -7.22 -8.45 -5.59
N GLU A 84 -6.27 -7.53 -5.46
CA GLU A 84 -6.12 -6.69 -4.27
C GLU A 84 -5.28 -5.45 -4.60
N ALA A 85 -5.47 -4.42 -3.78
CA ALA A 85 -4.60 -3.26 -3.76
C ALA A 85 -4.13 -2.96 -2.35
N TRP A 86 -2.91 -2.46 -2.20
CA TRP A 86 -2.28 -2.14 -0.93
C TRP A 86 -1.84 -0.70 -0.92
N THR A 87 -2.05 -0.01 0.20
CA THR A 87 -1.70 1.41 0.34
C THR A 87 -1.00 1.62 1.68
N PRO A 88 0.35 1.56 1.70
CA PRO A 88 1.11 1.83 2.91
C PRO A 88 1.09 3.31 3.23
N GLU A 89 1.04 3.64 4.51
CA GLU A 89 1.02 5.02 4.99
C GLU A 89 2.38 5.45 5.53
N TRP A 90 2.74 6.69 5.24
CA TRP A 90 3.94 7.29 5.81
C TRP A 90 3.84 7.36 7.35
N PRO A 91 4.90 7.04 8.12
CA PRO A 91 4.75 6.86 9.58
C PRO A 91 4.25 8.09 10.36
N SER A 92 4.47 9.30 9.85
CA SER A 92 3.95 10.56 10.43
C SER A 92 2.67 11.09 9.76
N HIS A 93 1.99 10.30 8.92
CA HIS A 93 0.71 10.68 8.29
C HIS A 93 -0.45 9.80 8.77
N GLY A 94 -1.67 10.34 8.67
CA GLY A 94 -2.93 9.62 8.90
C GLY A 94 -2.97 8.81 10.19
N GLU A 95 -3.33 7.53 10.07
CA GLU A 95 -3.47 6.62 11.21
C GLU A 95 -2.11 6.24 11.82
N SER A 96 -1.09 6.11 10.99
CA SER A 96 0.29 5.83 11.41
C SER A 96 0.83 6.94 12.30
N ALA A 97 0.52 8.20 11.99
CA ALA A 97 0.87 9.35 12.83
C ALA A 97 0.28 9.22 14.23
N THR A 98 -0.97 8.76 14.32
CA THR A 98 -1.67 8.59 15.60
C THR A 98 -1.00 7.49 16.43
N LEU A 99 -0.62 6.38 15.81
CA LEU A 99 0.09 5.28 16.49
C LEU A 99 1.51 5.67 16.92
N ASN A 100 2.19 6.53 16.15
CA ASN A 100 3.58 6.93 16.40
C ASN A 100 3.72 8.17 17.26
N LYS A 101 2.64 8.93 17.49
CA LYS A 101 2.68 10.20 18.23
C LYS A 101 3.44 10.10 19.57
N PRO A 102 3.25 9.06 20.42
CA PRO A 102 4.02 8.97 21.67
C PRO A 102 5.53 8.88 21.42
N VAL A 103 5.95 7.97 20.54
CA VAL A 103 7.37 7.73 20.20
C VAL A 103 8.01 8.98 19.57
N LEU A 104 7.29 9.66 18.67
CA LEU A 104 7.79 10.87 18.02
C LEU A 104 8.00 12.01 19.02
N LEU A 105 7.08 12.19 19.98
CA LEU A 105 7.18 13.24 21.00
C LEU A 105 8.27 12.94 22.03
N GLU A 106 8.33 11.71 22.56
CA GLU A 106 9.31 11.30 23.57
C GLU A 106 10.76 11.42 23.07
N ASN A 107 10.98 11.19 21.77
CA ASN A 107 12.30 11.23 21.15
C ASN A 107 12.59 12.56 20.42
N ASN A 108 11.69 13.55 20.52
CA ASN A 108 11.79 14.85 19.83
C ASN A 108 12.07 14.72 18.31
N ILE A 109 11.41 13.78 17.65
CA ILE A 109 11.57 13.49 16.22
C ILE A 109 10.72 14.49 15.41
N GLN A 110 11.37 15.39 14.69
CA GLN A 110 10.73 16.46 13.92
C GLN A 110 10.45 16.11 12.46
N GLY A 111 11.06 15.04 11.96
CA GLY A 111 10.94 14.62 10.58
C GLY A 111 11.30 13.15 10.42
N ILE A 112 10.75 12.54 9.37
CA ILE A 112 11.00 11.15 9.01
C ILE A 112 11.59 11.20 7.60
N SER A 113 12.64 10.44 7.36
CA SER A 113 13.23 10.29 6.03
C SER A 113 12.46 9.27 5.20
N VAL A 114 12.49 9.40 3.87
CA VAL A 114 11.89 8.42 2.95
C VAL A 114 12.49 7.02 3.11
N THR A 115 13.75 6.93 3.53
CA THR A 115 14.47 5.67 3.84
C THR A 115 13.79 4.87 4.96
N VAL A 116 13.21 5.53 5.96
CA VAL A 116 12.45 4.90 7.04
C VAL A 116 11.17 4.27 6.48
N TRP A 117 10.47 5.00 5.61
CA TRP A 117 9.26 4.48 4.97
C TRP A 117 9.59 3.33 4.00
N ALA A 118 10.61 3.49 3.15
CA ALA A 118 11.09 2.45 2.24
C ALA A 118 11.51 1.17 3.01
N SER A 119 12.13 1.33 4.18
CA SER A 119 12.49 0.20 5.06
C SER A 119 11.25 -0.49 5.64
N GLY A 120 10.22 0.28 6.03
CA GLY A 120 8.90 -0.26 6.40
C GLY A 120 8.22 -1.03 5.26
N ILE A 121 8.28 -0.50 4.05
CA ILE A 121 7.74 -1.15 2.84
C ILE A 121 8.51 -2.43 2.55
N SER A 122 9.83 -2.43 2.61
CA SER A 122 10.63 -3.66 2.48
C SER A 122 10.24 -4.70 3.52
N ALA A 123 10.08 -4.32 4.80
CA ALA A 123 9.61 -5.21 5.85
C ALA A 123 8.19 -5.77 5.57
N PHE A 124 7.29 -4.96 5.01
CA PHE A 124 5.97 -5.40 4.58
C PHE A 124 6.04 -6.46 3.47
N PHE A 125 6.91 -6.28 2.46
CA PHE A 125 7.12 -7.27 1.40
C PHE A 125 7.70 -8.57 1.97
N MET A 126 8.70 -8.47 2.85
CA MET A 126 9.36 -9.62 3.48
C MET A 126 8.44 -10.44 4.40
N GLN A 127 7.38 -9.84 4.93
CA GLN A 127 6.37 -10.55 5.73
C GLN A 127 5.38 -11.38 4.88
N GLY A 128 5.47 -11.32 3.54
CA GLY A 128 4.70 -12.19 2.65
C GLY A 128 3.23 -11.77 2.50
N TYR A 129 2.89 -10.50 2.77
CA TYR A 129 1.55 -9.98 2.56
C TYR A 129 1.17 -9.91 1.07
N LEU A 130 2.14 -9.61 0.20
CA LEU A 130 1.98 -9.65 -1.25
C LEU A 130 2.23 -11.07 -1.76
N LYS A 131 1.16 -11.85 -1.91
CA LYS A 131 1.23 -13.28 -2.29
C LYS A 131 1.20 -13.52 -3.80
N ASN A 132 0.76 -12.53 -4.58
CA ASN A 132 0.64 -12.68 -6.02
C ASN A 132 2.01 -12.60 -6.71
N LYS A 133 2.14 -13.38 -7.79
CA LYS A 133 3.36 -13.39 -8.62
C LYS A 133 3.58 -12.06 -9.33
N GLN A 134 2.50 -11.34 -9.65
CA GLN A 134 2.56 -10.06 -10.34
C GLN A 134 2.16 -8.93 -9.38
N VAL A 135 3.12 -8.05 -9.10
CA VAL A 135 2.93 -6.86 -8.28
C VAL A 135 3.21 -5.63 -9.14
N ILE A 136 2.28 -4.68 -9.17
CA ILE A 136 2.44 -3.40 -9.84
C ILE A 136 2.57 -2.31 -8.77
N ALA A 137 3.69 -1.59 -8.78
CA ALA A 137 3.94 -0.47 -7.89
C ALA A 137 3.61 0.86 -8.58
N VAL A 138 2.81 1.71 -7.92
CA VAL A 138 2.44 3.05 -8.40
C VAL A 138 2.79 4.06 -7.31
N GLY A 139 3.72 4.97 -7.59
CA GLY A 139 4.11 6.02 -6.66
C GLY A 139 3.72 7.40 -7.15
N PHE A 140 3.21 8.24 -6.26
CA PHE A 140 3.00 9.66 -6.52
C PHE A 140 4.01 10.52 -5.75
N SER A 141 4.70 11.43 -6.44
CA SER A 141 5.67 12.35 -5.84
C SER A 141 6.72 11.60 -5.00
N ILE A 142 6.90 11.95 -3.71
CA ILE A 142 7.84 11.27 -2.80
C ILE A 142 7.55 9.78 -2.64
N GLY A 143 6.30 9.34 -2.86
CA GLY A 143 5.91 7.93 -2.88
C GLY A 143 6.66 7.11 -3.91
N THR A 144 7.08 7.71 -5.02
CA THR A 144 7.90 7.03 -6.04
C THR A 144 9.29 6.65 -5.51
N LEU A 145 9.85 7.46 -4.61
CA LEU A 145 11.17 7.21 -4.01
C LEU A 145 11.17 6.09 -2.97
N ALA A 146 9.98 5.72 -2.47
CA ALA A 146 9.82 4.66 -1.47
C ALA A 146 9.65 3.27 -2.10
N ILE A 147 9.51 3.17 -3.42
CA ILE A 147 9.40 1.90 -4.13
C ILE A 147 10.73 1.16 -4.00
N PRO A 148 10.78 -0.01 -3.34
CA PRO A 148 12.02 -0.76 -3.24
C PRO A 148 12.44 -1.25 -4.63
N LEU A 149 13.71 -1.04 -4.98
CA LEU A 149 14.30 -1.69 -6.13
C LEU A 149 14.46 -3.17 -5.78
N GLN A 150 13.85 -4.06 -6.57
CA GLN A 150 14.21 -5.47 -6.53
C GLN A 150 15.60 -5.61 -7.14
N SER A 151 16.60 -5.97 -6.32
CA SER A 151 17.91 -6.42 -6.77
C SER A 151 17.95 -7.94 -6.83
#